data_AF-A0A3D1XTU4-F1
#
_entry.id   AF-A0A3D1XTU4-F1
#
_cell.length_a   1.000
_cell.length_b   1.000
_cell.length_c   1.000
_cell.angle_alpha   90.00
_cell.angle_beta   90.00
_cell.angle_gamma   90.00
#
_symmetry.space_group_name_H-M   'P 1'
#
loop_
_entity.id
_entity.type
_entity.pdbx_description
1 polymer ?
#
loop_
_entity_poly.entity_id
_entity_poly.type
_entity_poly.pdbx_seq_one_letter_code
_entity_poly.pdbx_strand_id
1 'polypeptide(L)'
;MTEEEISLFGVWGTRTDNVYICGSHGTLLHFNGEEWKTMESGTEEYLLSIWGTSDNNIFAVGDNSTILHYDGKAWSRVEPLKEEYFTKVRGLGEDSVYVAGENGTVLRYDGTKWNDMSL
;
A
#
# COMPACT_ATOMS: atom_id res chain seq x y z
N MET A 1 -14.23 -15.04 22.24
CA MET A 1 -13.45 -14.17 21.34
C MET A 1 -12.17 -14.90 21.04
N THR A 2 -12.07 -15.51 19.86
CA THR A 2 -10.77 -15.96 19.33
C THR A 2 -9.98 -14.71 18.98
N GLU A 3 -8.68 -14.66 19.27
CA GLU A 3 -7.83 -13.60 18.74
C GLU A 3 -7.96 -13.58 17.21
N GLU A 4 -8.21 -12.43 16.62
CA GLU A 4 -8.22 -12.29 15.16
C GLU A 4 -6.81 -12.53 14.65
N GLU A 5 -6.66 -13.52 13.77
CA GLU A 5 -5.38 -13.91 13.22
C GLU A 5 -4.89 -12.83 12.24
N ILE A 6 -3.80 -12.14 12.59
CA ILE A 6 -3.17 -11.16 11.72
C ILE A 6 -2.36 -11.92 10.66
N SER A 7 -2.69 -11.71 9.40
CA SER A 7 -1.97 -12.22 8.24
C SER A 7 -1.17 -11.09 7.59
N LEU A 8 0.08 -11.35 7.21
CA LEU A 8 0.97 -10.37 6.60
C LEU A 8 1.18 -10.73 5.11
N PHE A 9 0.98 -9.77 4.22
CA PHE A 9 0.87 -10.03 2.77
C PHE A 9 1.96 -9.36 1.94
N GLY A 10 2.45 -8.20 2.37
CA GLY A 10 3.43 -7.42 1.62
C GLY A 10 4.58 -6.94 2.50
N VAL A 11 5.77 -6.83 1.91
CA VAL A 11 6.96 -6.26 2.54
C VAL A 11 7.70 -5.38 1.54
N TRP A 12 8.17 -4.22 2.00
CA TRP A 12 9.03 -3.32 1.24
C TRP A 12 9.98 -2.59 2.18
N GLY A 13 11.17 -2.22 1.70
CA GLY A 13 12.10 -1.43 2.51
C GLY A 13 13.24 -0.91 1.66
N THR A 14 13.88 0.16 2.13
CA THR A 14 15.03 0.79 1.45
C THR A 14 16.37 0.34 2.03
N ARG A 15 16.37 -0.10 3.29
CA ARG A 15 17.56 -0.47 4.07
C ARG A 15 17.21 -1.58 5.06
N THR A 16 18.24 -2.20 5.65
CA THR A 16 18.07 -3.28 6.65
C THR A 16 17.42 -2.82 7.95
N ASP A 17 17.43 -1.51 8.20
CA ASP A 17 16.86 -0.84 9.37
C ASP A 17 15.59 -0.04 9.05
N ASN A 18 15.03 -0.22 7.86
CA ASN A 18 13.87 0.53 7.41
C ASN A 18 12.99 -0.33 6.51
N VAL A 19 12.06 -1.06 7.14
CA VAL A 19 11.21 -2.05 6.48
C VAL A 19 9.76 -1.82 6.86
N TYR A 20 8.86 -1.90 5.89
CA TYR A 20 7.43 -1.76 6.04
C TYR A 20 6.73 -3.06 5.64
N ILE A 21 5.71 -3.44 6.41
CA ILE A 21 4.87 -4.60 6.14
C ILE A 21 3.41 -4.18 6.13
N CYS A 22 2.61 -4.77 5.24
CA CYS A 22 1.16 -4.63 5.22
C CYS A 22 0.45 -6.00 5.38
N GLY A 23 -0.77 -5.99 5.90
CA GLY A 23 -1.51 -7.21 6.21
C GLY A 23 -3.03 -7.06 6.32
N SER A 24 -3.68 -8.06 6.91
CA SER A 24 -5.12 -8.06 7.19
C SER A 24 -5.51 -6.99 8.22
N HIS A 25 -6.80 -6.64 8.25
CA HIS A 25 -7.36 -5.68 9.22
C HIS A 25 -6.64 -4.32 9.22
N GLY A 26 -6.24 -3.83 8.04
CA GLY A 26 -5.50 -2.58 7.89
C GLY A 26 -4.11 -2.56 8.50
N THR A 27 -3.53 -3.72 8.83
CA THR A 27 -2.23 -3.81 9.50
C THR A 27 -1.14 -3.16 8.66
N LEU A 28 -0.46 -2.16 9.25
CA LEU A 28 0.78 -1.58 8.76
C LEU A 28 1.82 -1.59 9.86
N LEU A 29 3.01 -2.12 9.57
CA LEU A 29 4.12 -2.19 10.50
C LEU A 29 5.36 -1.52 9.89
N HIS A 30 6.15 -0.86 10.72
CA HIS A 30 7.44 -0.27 10.35
C HIS A 30 8.54 -0.75 11.31
N PHE A 31 9.56 -1.39 10.77
CA PHE A 31 10.80 -1.71 11.46
C PHE A 31 11.76 -0.54 11.33
N ASN A 32 12.17 0.02 12.47
CA ASN A 32 13.06 1.18 12.54
C ASN A 32 14.54 0.81 12.82
N GLY A 33 14.91 -0.46 12.68
CA GLY A 33 16.24 -0.98 13.01
C GLY A 33 16.35 -1.60 14.40
N GLU A 34 15.39 -1.33 15.29
CA GLU A 34 15.38 -1.83 16.67
C GLU A 34 14.11 -2.62 16.98
N GLU A 35 12.95 -2.11 16.56
CA GLU A 35 11.65 -2.67 16.88
C GLU A 35 10.65 -2.48 15.72
N TRP A 36 9.60 -3.29 15.73
CA TRP A 36 8.45 -3.12 14.86
C TRP A 36 7.42 -2.19 15.52
N LYS A 37 6.96 -1.19 14.79
CA LYS A 37 5.93 -0.24 15.23
C LYS A 37 4.70 -0.35 14.35
N THR A 38 3.53 -0.41 14.97
CA THR A 38 2.27 -0.29 14.25
C THR A 38 2.10 1.15 13.75
N MET A 39 1.59 1.28 12.53
CA MET A 39 1.21 2.56 11.93
C MET A 39 -0.30 2.58 11.75
N GLU A 40 -0.94 3.73 11.99
CA GLU A 40 -2.35 3.90 11.71
C GLU A 40 -2.58 3.99 10.19
N SER A 41 -3.37 3.06 9.65
CA SER A 41 -3.74 3.01 8.23
C SER A 41 -4.98 3.83 7.90
N GLY A 42 -5.85 4.06 8.89
CA GLY A 42 -7.17 4.67 8.72
C GLY A 42 -8.21 3.75 8.07
N THR A 43 -7.95 2.44 8.01
CA THR A 43 -8.86 1.46 7.40
C THR A 43 -8.75 0.10 8.10
N GLU A 44 -9.77 -0.74 7.98
CA GLU A 44 -9.77 -2.15 8.42
C GLU A 44 -9.66 -3.11 7.23
N GLU A 45 -9.53 -2.59 6.02
CA GLU A 45 -9.44 -3.40 4.80
C GLU A 45 -8.12 -4.18 4.73
N TYR A 46 -8.10 -5.28 4.00
CA TYR A 46 -6.89 -6.07 3.84
C TYR A 46 -5.93 -5.33 2.91
N LEU A 47 -4.68 -5.18 3.32
CA LEU A 47 -3.63 -4.53 2.53
C LEU A 47 -2.70 -5.61 1.96
N LEU A 48 -2.80 -5.86 0.65
CA LEU A 48 -2.23 -7.02 -0.02
C LEU A 48 -0.83 -6.77 -0.59
N SER A 49 -0.50 -5.51 -0.88
CA SER A 49 0.78 -5.14 -1.48
C SER A 49 1.22 -3.77 -0.99
N ILE A 50 2.51 -3.64 -0.72
CA ILE A 50 3.15 -2.39 -0.32
C ILE A 50 4.41 -2.16 -1.17
N TRP A 51 4.62 -0.92 -1.59
CA TRP A 51 5.82 -0.51 -2.34
C TRP A 51 6.01 0.99 -2.24
N GLY A 52 7.26 1.47 -2.20
CA GLY A 52 7.57 2.89 -2.20
C GLY A 52 8.76 3.24 -3.08
N THR A 53 8.96 4.55 -3.26
CA THR A 53 10.18 5.12 -3.88
C THR A 53 11.18 5.60 -2.84
N SER A 54 10.69 5.96 -1.66
CA SER A 54 11.46 6.55 -0.56
C SER A 54 10.70 6.37 0.76
N ASP A 55 11.35 6.72 1.86
CA ASP A 55 10.80 6.62 3.21
C ASP A 55 9.61 7.59 3.44
N ASN A 56 9.37 8.52 2.51
CA ASN A 56 8.27 9.48 2.52
C ASN A 56 7.32 9.37 1.31
N ASN A 57 7.41 8.30 0.53
CA ASN A 57 6.54 8.08 -0.60
C ASN A 57 6.31 6.57 -0.80
N ILE A 58 5.32 6.06 -0.07
CA ILE A 58 4.99 4.64 -0.01
C ILE A 58 3.50 4.46 -0.31
N PHE A 59 3.18 3.43 -1.09
CA PHE A 59 1.82 3.06 -1.42
C PHE A 59 1.51 1.66 -0.87
N ALA A 60 0.31 1.50 -0.34
CA ALA A 60 -0.27 0.21 0.00
C ALA A 60 -1.62 0.06 -0.71
N VAL A 61 -1.92 -1.14 -1.21
CA VAL A 61 -3.19 -1.41 -1.91
C VAL A 61 -3.81 -2.70 -1.44
N GLY A 62 -5.12 -2.83 -1.61
CA GLY A 62 -5.83 -4.04 -1.26
C GLY A 62 -7.34 -4.00 -1.52
N ASP A 63 -8.08 -4.67 -0.64
CA ASP A 63 -9.52 -4.90 -0.72
C ASP A 63 -10.33 -3.60 -0.78
N ASN A 64 -11.56 -3.70 -1.30
CA ASN A 64 -12.52 -2.58 -1.40
C ASN A 64 -11.87 -1.30 -1.98
N SER A 65 -11.11 -1.51 -3.05
CA SER A 65 -10.50 -0.43 -3.85
C SER A 65 -9.57 0.46 -3.04
N THR A 66 -8.95 -0.11 -2.01
CA THR A 66 -8.11 0.63 -1.10
C THR A 66 -6.77 0.94 -1.76
N ILE A 67 -6.46 2.23 -1.85
CA ILE A 67 -5.13 2.76 -2.14
C ILE A 67 -4.79 3.71 -1.00
N LEU A 68 -3.73 3.41 -0.27
CA LEU A 68 -3.17 4.27 0.77
C LEU A 68 -1.84 4.85 0.29
N HIS A 69 -1.58 6.11 0.64
CA HIS A 69 -0.32 6.80 0.40
C HIS A 69 0.27 7.33 1.71
N TYR A 70 1.54 7.04 1.95
CA TYR A 70 2.34 7.58 3.04
C TYR A 70 3.22 8.72 2.54
N ASP A 71 3.04 9.90 3.14
CA ASP A 71 3.76 11.13 2.79
C ASP A 71 5.03 11.37 3.63
N GLY A 72 5.44 10.38 4.43
CA GLY A 72 6.51 10.50 5.43
C GLY A 72 6.05 10.94 6.81
N LYS A 73 4.75 11.20 6.98
CA LYS A 73 4.15 11.57 8.27
C LYS A 73 2.94 10.71 8.59
N ALA A 74 2.01 10.57 7.65
CA ALA A 74 0.76 9.85 7.84
C ALA A 74 0.35 9.07 6.60
N TRP A 75 -0.38 7.97 6.82
CA TRP A 75 -1.10 7.29 5.75
C TRP A 75 -2.41 8.01 5.49
N SER A 76 -2.76 8.15 4.21
CA SER A 76 -4.04 8.71 3.79
C SER A 76 -4.62 7.90 2.64
N ARG A 77 -5.96 7.76 2.62
CA ARG A 77 -6.64 7.11 1.49
C ARG A 77 -6.59 8.03 0.29
N VAL A 78 -6.21 7.45 -0.85
CA VAL A 78 -6.31 8.09 -2.16
C VAL A 78 -7.58 7.56 -2.82
N GLU A 79 -8.47 8.46 -3.23
CA GLU A 79 -9.71 8.08 -3.89
C GLU A 79 -9.41 7.32 -5.20
N PRO A 80 -9.90 6.08 -5.34
CA PRO A 80 -9.61 5.28 -6.51
C PRO A 80 -10.44 5.76 -7.70
N LEU A 81 -9.90 5.62 -8.91
CA LEU A 81 -10.65 5.92 -10.15
C LEU A 81 -11.73 4.87 -10.48
N LYS A 82 -11.64 3.70 -9.84
CA LYS A 82 -12.51 2.54 -10.05
C LYS A 82 -12.73 1.78 -8.74
N GLU A 83 -13.94 1.26 -8.58
CA GLU A 83 -14.30 0.35 -7.50
C GLU A 83 -13.96 -1.09 -7.91
N GLU A 84 -12.73 -1.52 -7.61
CA GLU A 84 -12.22 -2.86 -7.90
C GLU A 84 -11.35 -3.41 -6.75
N TYR A 85 -11.01 -4.69 -6.83
CA TYR A 85 -10.08 -5.36 -5.91
C TYR A 85 -8.64 -5.19 -6.40
N PHE A 86 -7.79 -4.46 -5.65
CA PHE A 86 -6.40 -4.22 -6.03
C PHE A 86 -5.47 -5.25 -5.39
N THR A 87 -4.66 -5.94 -6.18
CA THR A 87 -3.82 -7.05 -5.71
C THR A 87 -2.33 -6.69 -5.65
N LYS A 88 -1.89 -5.70 -6.42
CA LYS A 88 -0.48 -5.37 -6.56
C LYS A 88 -0.25 -3.88 -6.73
N VAL A 89 0.80 -3.38 -6.09
CA VAL A 89 1.40 -2.08 -6.38
C VAL A 89 2.89 -2.23 -6.64
N ARG A 90 3.40 -1.53 -7.66
CA ARG A 90 4.83 -1.43 -7.97
C ARG A 90 5.10 -0.19 -8.80
N GLY A 91 6.23 0.47 -8.59
CA GLY A 91 6.66 1.56 -9.46
C GLY A 91 8.06 1.39 -10.04
N LEU A 92 8.37 2.31 -10.95
CA LEU A 92 9.68 2.49 -11.58
C LEU A 92 10.34 3.82 -11.17
N GLY A 93 9.57 4.68 -10.49
CA GLY A 93 9.95 6.03 -10.05
C GLY A 93 8.75 6.72 -9.39
N GLU A 94 8.96 7.96 -8.93
CA GLU A 94 7.95 8.75 -8.22
C GLU A 94 6.74 9.11 -9.10
N ASP A 95 6.97 9.20 -10.40
CA ASP A 95 6.01 9.57 -11.45
C ASP A 95 5.50 8.37 -12.26
N SER A 96 5.80 7.16 -11.80
CA SER A 96 5.50 5.93 -12.53
C SER A 96 5.24 4.78 -11.57
N VAL A 97 4.10 4.86 -10.87
CA VAL A 97 3.59 3.79 -10.00
C VAL A 97 2.39 3.13 -10.67
N TYR A 98 2.35 1.81 -10.63
CA TYR A 98 1.29 1.00 -11.22
C TYR A 98 0.58 0.21 -10.15
N VAL A 99 -0.74 0.21 -10.23
CA VAL A 99 -1.63 -0.66 -9.46
C VAL A 99 -2.34 -1.59 -10.42
N ALA A 100 -2.35 -2.87 -10.08
CA ALA A 100 -3.09 -3.88 -10.82
C ALA A 100 -4.12 -4.56 -9.91
N GLY A 101 -5.26 -4.91 -10.48
CA GLY A 101 -6.38 -5.51 -9.77
C GLY A 101 -7.14 -6.52 -10.60
N GLU A 102 -8.29 -6.93 -10.10
CA GLU A 102 -9.22 -7.80 -10.81
C GLU A 102 -9.80 -7.13 -12.06
N ASN A 103 -10.48 -7.93 -12.89
CA ASN A 103 -11.14 -7.49 -14.12
C ASN A 103 -10.22 -6.78 -15.13
N GLY A 104 -8.93 -7.10 -15.13
CA GLY A 104 -7.95 -6.47 -16.03
C GLY A 104 -7.63 -5.01 -15.65
N THR A 105 -7.95 -4.59 -14.43
CA THR A 105 -7.76 -3.21 -13.98
C THR A 105 -6.29 -2.88 -13.84
N VAL A 106 -5.86 -1.80 -14.50
CA VAL A 106 -4.53 -1.25 -14.36
C VAL A 106 -4.65 0.26 -14.18
N LEU A 107 -4.11 0.80 -13.09
CA LEU A 107 -4.01 2.23 -12.85
C LEU A 107 -2.55 2.65 -12.84
N ARG A 108 -2.25 3.83 -13.39
CA ARG A 108 -0.91 4.45 -13.35
C ARG A 108 -0.95 5.80 -12.65
N TYR A 109 -0.18 5.94 -11.59
CA TYR A 109 0.14 7.24 -10.98
C TYR A 109 1.25 7.91 -11.78
N ASP A 110 1.01 9.14 -12.22
CA ASP A 110 1.94 9.94 -13.02
C ASP A 110 2.75 10.96 -12.21
N GLY A 111 2.73 10.86 -10.87
CA GLY A 111 3.33 11.84 -9.96
C GLY A 111 2.37 12.94 -9.52
N THR A 112 1.20 13.05 -10.17
CA THR A 112 0.17 14.03 -9.81
C THR A 112 -1.21 13.42 -9.64
N LYS A 113 -1.57 12.44 -10.48
CA LYS A 113 -2.87 11.78 -10.48
C LYS A 113 -2.75 10.33 -10.93
N TRP A 114 -3.78 9.55 -10.59
CA TRP A 114 -4.00 8.25 -11.19
C TRP A 114 -4.61 8.41 -12.58
N ASN A 115 -4.27 7.49 -13.49
CA ASN A 115 -4.84 7.38 -14.83
C ASN A 115 -5.26 5.92 -15.04
N ASP A 116 -6.42 5.70 -15.63
CA ASP A 116 -6.89 4.36 -15.99
C ASP A 116 -6.18 3.87 -17.27
N MET A 117 -5.59 2.68 -17.16
CA MET A 117 -4.90 1.94 -18.22
C MET A 117 -5.45 0.51 -18.37
N SER A 118 -6.65 0.25 -17.86
CA SER A 118 -7.31 -1.06 -17.92
C SER A 118 -7.51 -1.52 -19.36
N LEU A 119 -7.50 -2.84 -19.56
CA LEU A 119 -7.67 -3.50 -20.86
C LEU A 119 -9.14 -3.76 -21.21
#